data_AF-V4L4D8-F1
#
_entry.id   AF-V4L4D8-F1
#
_cell.length_a   1.000
_cell.length_b   1.000
_cell.length_c   1.000
_cell.angle_alpha   90.00
_cell.angle_beta   90.00
_cell.angle_gamma   90.00
#
_symmetry.space_group_name_H-M   'P 1'
#
loop_
_entity.id
_entity.type
_entity.pdbx_description
1 polymer ?
#
loop_
_entity_poly.entity_id
_entity_poly.type
_entity_poly.pdbx_seq_one_letter_code
_entity_poly.pdbx_strand_id
1 'polypeptide(L)'
;MMPYELGRAACVCRKWRYTVRNPVFWRNACLKAWQTAGVIENYRILQSKYDGSWRKMWLLRSRVRTDGLYVSRNTYIRAGIAEWKITNPVHIVCYYRYIRFYPSGRFLYKNSSQKLKDVAKYMNFKASKADSLYRGTYTLSMTDDKIEAAVLYPGTRPTVLRIRLRLRGTTIGANNRMDLLSLVTSGVNDEEVSSTEDDILGVVENWRDDETHNPDIPAVSHKRGMTPFVFVPFEEVDQSVLNLPPEKMDYFVTG
;
A
#
# COMPACT_ATOMS: atom_id res chain seq x y z
N MET A 1 22.08 -1.24 5.96
CA MET A 1 21.22 -1.69 7.07
C MET A 1 19.89 -0.95 6.97
N MET A 2 18.80 -1.70 6.85
CA MET A 2 17.44 -1.18 6.80
C MET A 2 17.02 -0.72 8.21
N PRO A 3 16.12 0.27 8.33
CA PRO A 3 15.68 0.76 9.63
C PRO A 3 15.04 -0.30 10.53
N TYR A 4 14.41 -1.31 9.94
CA TYR A 4 13.87 -2.47 10.66
C TYR A 4 14.98 -3.27 11.38
N GLU A 5 16.08 -3.54 10.68
CA GLU A 5 17.26 -4.23 11.22
C GLU A 5 17.92 -3.43 12.36
N LEU A 6 17.95 -2.09 12.26
CA LEU A 6 18.44 -1.22 13.33
C LEU A 6 17.61 -1.38 14.61
N GLY A 7 16.29 -1.48 14.47
CA GLY A 7 15.38 -1.74 15.58
C GLY A 7 15.66 -3.09 16.25
N ARG A 8 15.82 -4.16 15.45
CA ARG A 8 16.17 -5.49 15.96
C ARG A 8 17.54 -5.49 16.64
N ALA A 9 18.55 -4.87 16.04
CA ALA A 9 19.89 -4.75 16.61
C ALA A 9 19.87 -4.05 17.97
N ALA A 10 19.09 -2.98 18.14
CA ALA A 10 18.96 -2.26 19.40
C ALA A 10 18.34 -3.12 20.55
N CYS A 11 17.70 -4.24 20.22
CA CYS A 11 17.17 -5.21 21.18
C CYS A 11 18.17 -6.31 21.55
N VAL A 12 19.29 -6.47 20.82
CA VAL A 12 20.27 -7.55 21.05
C VAL A 12 21.07 -7.32 22.33
N CYS A 13 21.70 -6.15 22.47
CA CYS A 13 22.49 -5.81 23.66
C CYS A 13 22.59 -4.31 23.89
N ARG A 14 23.11 -3.89 25.06
CA ARG A 14 23.32 -2.48 25.39
C ARG A 14 24.25 -1.78 24.38
N LYS A 15 25.34 -2.42 23.96
CA LYS A 15 26.29 -1.83 23.00
C LYS A 15 25.59 -1.49 21.67
N TRP A 16 24.85 -2.43 21.09
CA TRP A 16 24.05 -2.18 19.88
C TRP A 16 22.99 -1.09 20.09
N ARG A 17 22.32 -1.09 21.26
CA ARG A 17 21.35 -0.04 21.60
C ARG A 17 21.97 1.35 21.61
N TYR A 18 23.23 1.51 22.02
CA TYR A 18 23.95 2.78 21.95
C TYR A 18 24.45 3.08 20.53
N THR A 19 24.99 2.08 19.82
CA THR A 19 25.47 2.26 18.43
C THR A 19 24.37 2.73 17.49
N VAL A 20 23.16 2.18 17.61
CA VAL A 20 22.00 2.56 16.79
C VAL A 20 21.56 4.01 17.05
N ARG A 21 21.97 4.65 18.16
CA ARG A 21 21.69 6.09 18.39
C ARG A 21 22.52 7.01 17.51
N ASN A 22 23.54 6.51 16.81
CA ASN A 22 24.33 7.32 15.89
C ASN A 22 23.40 7.94 14.81
N PRO A 23 23.40 9.28 14.65
CA PRO A 23 22.48 9.98 13.75
C PRO A 23 22.68 9.61 12.27
N VAL A 24 23.86 9.12 11.86
CA VAL A 24 24.18 8.77 10.47
C VAL A 24 23.22 7.68 9.94
N PHE A 25 22.88 6.70 10.78
CA PHE A 25 21.97 5.62 10.38
C PHE A 25 20.56 6.15 10.09
N TRP A 26 20.08 7.09 10.91
CA TRP A 26 18.76 7.69 10.75
C TRP A 26 18.70 8.71 9.63
N ARG A 27 19.78 9.47 9.39
CA ARG A 27 19.87 10.42 8.26
C ARG A 27 19.60 9.72 6.93
N ASN A 28 20.32 8.63 6.66
CA ASN A 28 20.17 7.89 5.41
C ASN A 28 18.76 7.28 5.27
N ALA A 29 18.20 6.78 6.37
CA ALA A 29 16.84 6.29 6.41
C ALA A 29 15.83 7.39 6.04
N CYS A 30 15.93 8.55 6.69
CA CYS A 30 15.06 9.71 6.46
C CYS A 30 15.12 10.20 5.00
N LEU A 31 16.34 10.41 4.47
CA LEU A 31 16.51 10.88 3.09
C LEU A 31 15.95 9.89 2.06
N LYS A 32 16.02 8.58 2.35
CA LYS A 32 15.41 7.55 1.51
C LYS A 32 13.88 7.52 1.65
N ALA A 33 13.33 7.68 2.84
CA ALA A 33 11.87 7.59 3.04
C ALA A 33 11.11 8.79 2.48
N TRP A 34 11.72 9.98 2.50
CA TRP A 34 11.11 11.23 2.01
C TRP A 34 11.84 11.76 0.77
N GLN A 35 12.25 10.87 -0.13
CA GLN A 35 12.99 11.23 -1.33
C GLN A 35 12.22 12.25 -2.20
N THR A 36 10.90 12.10 -2.33
CA THR A 36 10.04 12.99 -3.13
C THR A 36 10.04 14.45 -2.65
N ALA A 37 10.25 14.69 -1.35
CA ALA A 37 10.35 16.06 -0.83
C ALA A 37 11.70 16.73 -1.19
N GLY A 38 12.71 15.95 -1.56
CA GLY A 38 14.05 16.44 -1.85
C GLY A 38 14.90 16.70 -0.60
N VAL A 39 16.21 16.82 -0.80
CA VAL A 39 17.18 16.92 0.30
C VAL A 39 17.00 18.23 1.07
N ILE A 40 16.92 19.36 0.37
CA ILE A 40 16.87 20.71 0.97
C ILE A 40 15.66 20.83 1.91
N GLU A 41 14.48 20.43 1.44
CA GLU A 41 13.26 20.53 2.24
C GLU A 41 13.30 19.59 3.46
N ASN A 42 13.86 18.37 3.31
CA ASN A 42 14.04 17.48 4.44
C ASN A 42 14.93 18.08 5.54
N TYR A 43 16.00 18.81 5.18
CA TYR A 43 16.81 19.54 6.14
C TYR A 43 16.05 20.70 6.79
N ARG A 44 15.25 21.43 6.02
CA ARG A 44 14.39 22.51 6.54
C ARG A 44 13.39 21.99 7.58
N ILE A 45 12.71 20.90 7.26
CA ILE A 45 11.74 20.26 8.17
C ILE A 45 12.45 19.70 9.41
N LEU A 46 13.61 19.08 9.24
CA LEU A 46 14.42 18.54 10.34
C LEU A 46 14.75 19.63 11.38
N GLN A 47 15.20 20.80 10.92
CA GLN A 47 15.56 21.90 11.81
C GLN A 47 14.32 22.54 12.44
N SER A 48 13.27 22.79 11.65
CA SER A 48 12.09 23.52 12.13
C SER A 48 11.16 22.71 13.04
N LYS A 49 11.02 21.39 12.83
CA LYS A 49 10.04 20.55 13.55
C LYS A 49 10.65 19.49 14.47
N TYR A 50 11.92 19.17 14.30
CA TYR A 50 12.55 18.01 14.97
C TYR A 50 13.88 18.34 15.65
N ASP A 51 14.19 19.62 15.87
CA ASP A 51 15.36 20.10 16.62
C ASP A 51 16.69 19.53 16.10
N GLY A 52 16.81 19.32 14.78
CA GLY A 52 18.01 18.75 14.19
C GLY A 52 18.18 17.22 14.37
N SER A 53 17.22 16.53 15.02
CA SER A 53 17.34 15.10 15.35
C SER A 53 16.72 14.18 14.31
N TRP A 54 17.56 13.52 13.50
CA TRP A 54 17.13 12.56 12.47
C TRP A 54 16.31 11.40 13.05
N ARG A 55 16.67 10.92 14.24
CA ARG A 55 15.94 9.83 14.91
C ARG A 55 14.54 10.27 15.35
N LYS A 56 14.41 11.50 15.88
CA LYS A 56 13.11 12.08 16.28
C LYS A 56 12.20 12.22 15.04
N MET A 57 12.76 12.75 13.96
CA MET A 57 12.09 12.84 12.66
C MET A 57 11.63 11.45 12.15
N TRP A 58 12.49 10.43 12.21
CA TRP A 58 12.14 9.07 11.77
C TRP A 58 10.95 8.45 12.50
N LEU A 59 10.84 8.72 13.81
CA LEU A 59 9.79 8.14 14.66
C LEU A 59 8.48 8.91 14.58
N LEU A 60 8.53 10.24 14.46
CA LEU A 60 7.35 11.10 14.54
C LEU A 60 6.76 11.50 13.18
N ARG A 61 7.59 11.54 12.13
CA ARG A 61 7.10 11.88 10.79
C ARG A 61 6.48 10.65 10.13
N SER A 62 5.28 10.81 9.58
CA SER A 62 4.60 9.78 8.81
C SER A 62 5.39 9.41 7.56
N ARG A 63 5.41 8.12 7.25
CA ARG A 63 6.13 7.58 6.10
C ARG A 63 5.53 6.26 5.64
N VAL A 64 5.49 6.08 4.33
CA VAL A 64 5.14 4.79 3.76
C VAL A 64 6.31 3.81 3.88
N ARG A 65 6.04 2.57 4.28
CA ARG A 65 7.04 1.50 4.33
C ARG A 65 7.27 0.91 2.95
N THR A 66 8.53 0.69 2.61
CA THR A 66 8.97 0.17 1.28
C THR A 66 9.72 -1.16 1.40
N ASP A 67 9.88 -1.64 2.63
CA ASP A 67 10.58 -2.87 3.03
C ASP A 67 9.66 -4.10 3.13
N GLY A 68 8.49 -4.06 2.49
CA GLY A 68 7.49 -5.11 2.57
C GLY A 68 6.24 -4.81 1.74
N LEU A 69 5.14 -5.46 2.12
CA LEU A 69 3.85 -5.37 1.44
C LEU A 69 2.76 -4.91 2.40
N TYR A 70 1.91 -4.02 1.93
CA TYR A 70 0.63 -3.73 2.57
C TYR A 70 -0.39 -4.71 2.01
N VAL A 71 -1.09 -5.42 2.90
CA VAL A 71 -2.02 -6.49 2.54
C VAL A 71 -3.37 -6.23 3.17
N SER A 72 -4.41 -6.15 2.34
CA SER A 72 -5.80 -6.09 2.80
C SER A 72 -6.48 -7.41 2.45
N ARG A 73 -6.90 -8.15 3.48
CA ARG A 73 -7.64 -9.41 3.34
C ARG A 73 -9.14 -9.11 3.32
N ASN A 74 -9.84 -9.65 2.34
CA ASN A 74 -11.26 -9.41 2.12
C ASN A 74 -11.97 -10.74 1.93
N THR A 75 -13.05 -10.93 2.68
CA THR A 75 -13.89 -12.13 2.61
C THR A 75 -15.33 -11.73 2.30
N TYR A 76 -16.00 -12.54 1.49
CA TYR A 76 -17.44 -12.41 1.26
C TYR A 76 -18.07 -13.77 1.03
N ILE A 77 -19.38 -13.86 1.28
CA ILE A 77 -20.15 -15.08 1.07
C ILE A 77 -20.78 -15.01 -0.32
N ARG A 78 -20.55 -16.03 -1.13
CA ARG A 78 -21.19 -16.24 -2.43
C ARG A 78 -22.18 -17.41 -2.31
N ALA A 79 -23.42 -17.20 -2.73
CA ALA A 79 -24.38 -18.30 -2.85
C ALA A 79 -23.91 -19.29 -3.92
N GLY A 80 -23.90 -20.58 -3.57
CA GLY A 80 -23.67 -21.68 -4.50
C GLY A 80 -24.92 -21.99 -5.32
N ILE A 81 -24.76 -22.85 -6.32
CA ILE A 81 -25.89 -23.35 -7.11
C ILE A 81 -26.61 -24.41 -6.27
N ALA A 82 -27.88 -24.16 -5.93
CA ALA A 82 -28.69 -25.14 -5.23
C ALA A 82 -29.22 -26.18 -6.22
N GLU A 83 -28.63 -27.38 -6.23
CA GLU A 83 -29.12 -28.50 -7.05
C GLU A 83 -30.38 -29.15 -6.45
N TRP A 84 -30.61 -29.01 -5.14
CA TRP A 84 -31.73 -29.61 -4.42
C TRP A 84 -32.39 -28.60 -3.48
N LYS A 85 -33.72 -28.69 -3.28
CA LYS A 85 -34.51 -27.77 -2.43
C LYS A 85 -34.21 -27.84 -0.92
N ILE A 86 -33.32 -28.72 -0.47
CA ILE A 86 -33.11 -29.03 0.95
C ILE A 86 -31.96 -28.21 1.57
N THR A 87 -30.96 -27.81 0.78
CA THR A 87 -29.80 -27.04 1.29
C THR A 87 -29.38 -25.95 0.33
N ASN A 88 -29.16 -24.73 0.83
CA ASN A 88 -28.55 -23.63 0.08
C ASN A 88 -27.03 -23.63 0.33
N PRO A 89 -26.19 -24.15 -0.60
CA PRO A 89 -24.76 -24.11 -0.42
C PRO A 89 -24.24 -22.67 -0.44
N VAL A 90 -23.26 -22.37 0.40
CA VAL A 90 -22.58 -21.06 0.44
C VAL A 90 -21.07 -21.26 0.38
N HIS A 91 -20.39 -20.40 -0.36
CA HIS A 91 -18.93 -20.40 -0.47
C HIS A 91 -18.36 -19.14 0.17
N ILE A 92 -17.41 -19.31 1.08
CA ILE A 92 -16.60 -18.20 1.59
C ILE A 92 -15.49 -17.93 0.58
N VAL A 93 -15.59 -16.79 -0.11
CA VAL A 93 -14.57 -16.34 -1.03
C VAL A 93 -13.61 -15.41 -0.29
N CYS A 94 -12.32 -15.73 -0.33
CA CYS A 94 -11.26 -14.92 0.25
C CYS A 94 -10.35 -14.41 -0.87
N TYR A 95 -10.10 -13.10 -0.87
CA TYR A 95 -9.14 -12.46 -1.75
C TYR A 95 -8.36 -11.39 -1.01
N TYR A 96 -7.24 -11.00 -1.60
CA TYR A 96 -6.28 -10.08 -1.02
C TYR A 96 -5.97 -8.97 -2.01
N ARG A 97 -5.84 -7.75 -1.48
CA ARG A 97 -5.21 -6.64 -2.20
C ARG A 97 -3.82 -6.44 -1.66
N TYR A 98 -2.84 -6.45 -2.56
CA TYR A 98 -1.44 -6.27 -2.26
C TYR A 98 -0.98 -4.94 -2.82
N ILE A 99 -0.34 -4.14 -1.98
CA ILE A 99 0.30 -2.88 -2.36
C ILE A 99 1.77 -2.92 -1.96
N ARG A 100 2.66 -2.64 -2.92
CA ARG A 100 4.09 -2.41 -2.67
C ARG A 100 4.45 -0.99 -3.07
N PHE A 101 4.86 -0.18 -2.10
CA PHE A 101 5.31 1.19 -2.36
C PHE A 101 6.83 1.26 -2.59
N TYR A 102 7.24 2.27 -3.34
CA TYR A 102 8.64 2.60 -3.60
C TYR A 102 8.93 4.05 -3.23
N PRO A 103 10.15 4.37 -2.74
CA PRO A 103 10.54 5.73 -2.37
C PRO A 103 10.35 6.79 -3.45
N SER A 104 10.31 6.39 -4.72
CA SER A 104 10.14 7.27 -5.87
C SER A 104 8.72 7.80 -6.05
N GLY A 105 7.76 7.45 -5.19
CA GLY A 105 6.34 7.76 -5.41
C GLY A 105 5.64 6.80 -6.36
N ARG A 106 6.27 5.67 -6.72
CA ARG A 106 5.66 4.60 -7.53
C ARG A 106 5.17 3.47 -6.63
N PHE A 107 4.16 2.74 -7.06
CA PHE A 107 3.73 1.53 -6.37
C PHE A 107 3.27 0.43 -7.33
N LEU A 108 3.17 -0.77 -6.78
CA LEU A 108 2.59 -1.94 -7.44
C LEU A 108 1.32 -2.34 -6.72
N TYR A 109 0.28 -2.64 -7.49
CA TYR A 109 -1.02 -3.07 -7.03
C TYR A 109 -1.38 -4.42 -7.63
N LYS A 110 -1.89 -5.33 -6.80
CA LYS A 110 -2.46 -6.59 -7.26
C LYS A 110 -3.67 -6.98 -6.43
N ASN A 111 -4.72 -7.41 -7.10
CA ASN A 111 -5.84 -8.12 -6.49
C ASN A 111 -5.71 -9.62 -6.82
N SER A 112 -5.74 -10.49 -5.82
CA SER A 112 -5.57 -11.94 -6.02
C SER A 112 -6.13 -12.79 -4.88
N SER A 113 -6.56 -14.00 -5.20
CA SER A 113 -6.88 -15.05 -4.21
C SER A 113 -5.65 -15.83 -3.72
N GLN A 114 -4.48 -15.62 -4.32
CA GLN A 114 -3.25 -16.30 -3.92
C GLN A 114 -2.72 -15.79 -2.57
N LYS A 115 -2.00 -16.66 -1.86
CA LYS A 115 -1.40 -16.38 -0.56
C LYS A 115 -0.25 -15.39 -0.68
N LEU A 116 0.03 -14.68 0.42
CA LEU A 116 1.06 -13.65 0.48
C LEU A 116 2.44 -14.17 0.07
N LYS A 117 2.84 -15.35 0.54
CA LYS A 117 4.15 -15.96 0.20
C LYS A 117 4.35 -16.22 -1.28
N ASP A 118 3.28 -16.53 -2.01
CA ASP A 118 3.34 -16.80 -3.44
C ASP A 118 3.37 -15.49 -4.22
N VAL A 119 2.56 -14.52 -3.77
CA VAL A 119 2.47 -13.19 -4.38
C VAL A 119 3.75 -12.39 -4.22
N ALA A 120 4.39 -12.45 -3.06
CA ALA A 120 5.59 -11.66 -2.77
C ALA A 120 6.73 -11.89 -3.77
N LYS A 121 6.83 -13.09 -4.36
CA LYS A 121 7.88 -13.47 -5.33
C LYS A 121 7.88 -12.59 -6.57
N TYR A 122 6.70 -12.19 -7.03
CA TYR A 122 6.51 -11.40 -8.25
C TYR A 122 5.99 -9.98 -7.98
N MET A 123 5.90 -9.52 -6.73
CA MET A 123 5.61 -8.11 -6.41
C MET A 123 6.83 -7.22 -6.67
N ASN A 124 7.36 -7.21 -7.89
CA ASN A 124 8.54 -6.43 -8.29
C ASN A 124 8.39 -5.90 -9.73
N PHE A 125 9.16 -4.87 -10.10
CA PHE A 125 9.06 -4.25 -11.43
C PHE A 125 9.49 -5.12 -12.62
N LYS A 126 10.14 -6.27 -12.38
CA LYS A 126 10.52 -7.23 -13.43
C LYS A 126 9.44 -8.27 -13.71
N ALA A 127 8.35 -8.27 -12.94
CA ALA A 127 7.26 -9.21 -13.12
C ALA A 127 6.54 -9.03 -14.46
N SER A 128 6.01 -10.13 -14.99
CA SER A 128 5.41 -10.19 -16.31
C SER A 128 4.04 -9.50 -16.32
N LYS A 129 3.60 -8.98 -17.47
CA LYS A 129 2.23 -8.47 -17.65
C LYS A 129 1.18 -9.56 -17.38
N ALA A 130 1.53 -10.83 -17.57
CA ALA A 130 0.66 -11.98 -17.26
C ALA A 130 0.33 -12.13 -15.77
N ASP A 131 1.11 -11.52 -14.88
CA ASP A 131 0.95 -11.66 -13.43
C ASP A 131 -0.18 -10.78 -12.86
N SER A 132 -1.01 -10.13 -13.70
CA SER A 132 -2.06 -9.18 -13.30
C SER A 132 -1.58 -8.18 -12.24
N LEU A 133 -0.36 -7.67 -12.46
CA LEU A 133 0.33 -6.73 -11.59
C LEU A 133 0.30 -5.36 -12.25
N TYR A 134 -0.29 -4.39 -11.55
CA TYR A 134 -0.51 -3.06 -12.09
C TYR A 134 0.40 -2.05 -11.43
N ARG A 135 0.84 -1.08 -12.21
CA ARG A 135 1.76 -0.03 -11.78
C ARG A 135 0.97 1.26 -11.61
N GLY A 136 1.36 2.04 -10.61
CA GLY A 136 0.73 3.31 -10.34
C GLY A 136 1.67 4.28 -9.65
N THR A 137 1.20 5.50 -9.46
CA THR A 137 1.89 6.56 -8.72
C THR A 137 1.06 6.97 -7.50
N TYR A 138 1.76 7.36 -6.44
CA TYR A 138 1.16 7.78 -5.19
C TYR A 138 1.84 9.02 -4.64
N THR A 139 1.06 9.82 -3.92
CA THR A 139 1.54 10.95 -3.12
C THR A 139 1.14 10.71 -1.66
N LEU A 140 1.96 11.18 -0.73
CA LEU A 140 1.65 11.19 0.70
C LEU A 140 1.52 12.65 1.14
N SER A 141 0.32 13.05 1.55
CA SER A 141 0.10 14.33 2.19
C SER A 141 0.76 14.34 3.57
N MET A 142 1.62 15.33 3.80
CA MET A 142 2.40 15.46 5.03
C MET A 142 1.60 16.02 6.21
N THR A 143 0.42 16.61 5.98
CA THR A 143 -0.42 17.22 7.02
C THR A 143 -1.46 16.24 7.56
N ASP A 144 -2.00 15.39 6.68
CA ASP A 144 -3.22 14.62 6.97
C ASP A 144 -2.97 13.11 7.04
N ASP A 145 -1.73 12.66 6.82
CA ASP A 145 -1.36 11.26 6.68
C ASP A 145 -2.19 10.51 5.61
N LYS A 146 -2.72 11.26 4.64
CA LYS A 146 -3.50 10.74 3.52
C LYS A 146 -2.59 10.37 2.36
N ILE A 147 -2.86 9.22 1.78
CA ILE A 147 -2.18 8.76 0.57
C ILE A 147 -3.21 8.77 -0.54
N GLU A 148 -2.85 9.41 -1.64
CA GLU A 148 -3.63 9.37 -2.87
C GLU A 148 -2.82 8.58 -3.89
N ALA A 149 -3.48 7.63 -4.53
CA ALA A 149 -2.83 6.69 -5.42
C ALA A 149 -3.73 6.37 -6.60
N ALA A 150 -3.14 6.27 -7.79
CA ALA A 150 -3.84 5.95 -9.02
C ALA A 150 -3.15 4.82 -9.77
N VAL A 151 -3.94 3.92 -10.34
CA VAL A 151 -3.47 2.76 -11.13
C VAL A 151 -4.26 2.72 -12.43
N LEU A 152 -3.56 2.59 -13.56
CA LEU A 152 -4.18 2.36 -14.84
C LEU A 152 -4.34 0.85 -15.11
N TYR A 153 -5.56 0.44 -15.45
CA TYR A 153 -5.86 -0.86 -16.04
C TYR A 153 -5.88 -0.72 -17.57
N PRO A 154 -4.85 -1.23 -18.26
CA PRO A 154 -4.82 -1.20 -19.72
C PRO A 154 -5.80 -2.21 -20.30
N GLY A 155 -6.30 -1.95 -21.51
CA GLY A 155 -7.21 -2.82 -22.24
C GLY A 155 -7.92 -2.08 -23.36
N THR A 156 -8.91 -2.72 -23.98
CA THR A 156 -9.78 -2.09 -24.99
C THR A 156 -10.64 -0.96 -24.43
N ARG A 157 -10.79 -0.91 -23.11
CA ARG A 157 -11.53 0.08 -22.34
C ARG A 157 -10.69 0.43 -21.12
N PRO A 158 -9.77 1.40 -21.22
CA PRO A 158 -8.89 1.72 -20.12
C PRO A 158 -9.68 2.27 -18.94
N THR A 159 -9.33 1.80 -17.75
CA THR A 159 -9.97 2.24 -16.51
C THR A 159 -8.90 2.62 -15.50
N VAL A 160 -9.15 3.68 -14.74
CA VAL A 160 -8.30 4.08 -13.64
C VAL A 160 -8.92 3.66 -12.33
N LEU A 161 -8.09 3.08 -11.45
CA LEU A 161 -8.42 2.86 -10.06
C LEU A 161 -7.77 3.96 -9.22
N ARG A 162 -8.61 4.78 -8.60
CA ARG A 162 -8.23 5.78 -7.62
C ARG A 162 -8.42 5.22 -6.22
N ILE A 163 -7.38 5.29 -5.41
CA ILE A 163 -7.34 4.76 -4.05
C ILE A 163 -6.94 5.91 -3.12
N ARG A 164 -7.81 6.25 -2.16
CA ARG A 164 -7.44 7.11 -1.04
C ARG A 164 -7.27 6.28 0.21
N LEU A 165 -6.10 6.39 0.83
CA LEU A 165 -5.76 5.68 2.06
C LEU A 165 -5.42 6.67 3.17
N ARG A 166 -5.54 6.25 4.42
CA ARG A 166 -4.99 6.96 5.58
C ARG A 166 -3.94 6.10 6.25
N LEU A 167 -2.72 6.60 6.34
CA LEU A 167 -1.64 5.93 7.04
C LEU A 167 -1.89 5.95 8.56
N ARG A 168 -1.72 4.81 9.19
CA ARG A 168 -1.78 4.63 10.66
C ARG A 168 -0.60 3.78 11.14
N GLY A 169 -0.36 3.81 12.43
CA GLY A 169 0.61 2.95 13.11
C GLY A 169 0.01 2.37 14.38
N THR A 170 0.33 1.11 14.68
CA THR A 170 0.00 0.49 15.97
C THR A 170 0.78 1.11 17.12
N THR A 171 1.98 1.63 16.82
CA THR A 171 2.84 2.38 17.73
C THR A 171 3.52 3.52 16.99
N ILE A 172 4.11 4.45 17.74
CA ILE A 172 4.84 5.61 17.19
C ILE A 172 5.91 5.13 16.19
N GLY A 173 5.87 5.66 14.96
CA GLY A 173 6.83 5.36 13.90
C GLY A 173 6.65 4.02 13.21
N ALA A 174 5.66 3.20 13.61
CA ALA A 174 5.42 1.88 13.03
C ALA A 174 4.93 1.97 11.57
N ASN A 175 4.00 2.90 11.29
CA ASN A 175 3.41 3.15 9.96
C ASN A 175 2.98 1.84 9.25
N ASN A 176 2.43 0.90 10.02
CA ASN A 176 2.17 -0.49 9.61
C ASN A 176 0.70 -0.77 9.32
N ARG A 177 -0.14 0.27 9.23
CA ARG A 177 -1.56 0.20 8.93
C ARG A 177 -1.95 1.24 7.89
N MET A 178 -2.89 0.91 7.02
CA MET A 178 -3.54 1.90 6.17
C MET A 178 -5.04 1.65 6.11
N ASP A 179 -5.84 2.64 6.46
CA ASP A 179 -7.29 2.55 6.29
C ASP A 179 -7.62 2.88 4.84
N LEU A 180 -8.48 2.08 4.23
CA LEU A 180 -8.99 2.33 2.89
C LEU A 180 -10.16 3.31 3.01
N LEU A 181 -9.94 4.59 2.64
CA LEU A 181 -10.94 5.65 2.74
C LEU A 181 -11.89 5.65 1.54
N SER A 182 -11.33 5.58 0.33
CA SER A 182 -12.10 5.48 -0.90
C SER A 182 -11.42 4.58 -1.92
N LEU A 183 -12.26 3.90 -2.71
CA LEU A 183 -11.84 3.05 -3.79
C LEU A 183 -12.79 3.31 -4.96
N VAL A 184 -12.31 3.97 -6.00
CA VAL A 184 -13.13 4.43 -7.14
C VAL A 184 -12.52 3.93 -8.42
N THR A 185 -13.34 3.32 -9.28
CA THR A 185 -12.96 2.96 -10.66
C THR A 185 -13.69 3.85 -11.64
N SER A 186 -12.98 4.50 -12.55
CA SER A 186 -13.57 5.36 -13.58
C SER A 186 -12.95 5.09 -14.94
N GLY A 187 -13.66 5.43 -16.01
CA GLY A 187 -13.17 5.34 -17.37
C GLY A 187 -12.20 6.48 -17.71
N VAL A 188 -11.20 6.17 -18.53
CA VAL A 188 -10.22 7.14 -19.04
C VAL A 188 -10.26 7.10 -20.56
N ASN A 189 -9.92 8.21 -21.22
CA ASN A 189 -9.80 8.25 -22.68
C ASN A 189 -8.42 7.76 -23.15
N ASP A 190 -8.38 7.13 -24.33
CA ASP A 190 -7.14 6.60 -24.90
C ASP A 190 -6.08 7.70 -25.15
N GLU A 191 -6.51 8.92 -25.47
CA GLU A 191 -5.62 10.09 -25.67
C GLU A 191 -4.87 10.47 -24.38
N GLU A 192 -5.55 10.45 -23.24
CA GLU A 192 -4.97 10.74 -21.91
C GLU A 192 -4.01 9.63 -21.44
N VAL A 193 -4.29 8.38 -21.84
CA VAL A 193 -3.44 7.22 -21.53
C VAL A 193 -2.11 7.28 -22.29
N SER A 194 -2.15 7.64 -23.58
CA SER A 194 -0.99 7.58 -24.48
C SER A 194 0.13 8.58 -24.15
N SER A 195 -0.22 9.70 -23.51
CA SER A 195 0.72 10.77 -23.16
C SER A 195 1.45 10.54 -21.83
N THR A 196 0.88 9.73 -20.92
CA THR A 196 1.23 9.80 -19.50
C THR A 196 1.11 8.45 -18.76
N GLU A 197 1.58 7.34 -19.35
CA GLU A 197 1.57 6.02 -18.67
C GLU A 197 2.26 6.04 -17.29
N ASP A 198 3.25 6.92 -17.09
CA ASP A 198 4.04 7.00 -15.86
C ASP A 198 3.51 8.01 -14.81
N ASP A 199 2.56 8.90 -15.15
CA ASP A 199 1.96 9.88 -14.22
C ASP A 199 0.43 9.93 -14.30
N ILE A 200 -0.21 8.77 -14.21
CA ILE A 200 -1.66 8.66 -14.15
C ILE A 200 -2.28 9.42 -12.96
N LEU A 201 -1.52 9.63 -11.89
CA LEU A 201 -2.00 10.37 -10.72
C LEU A 201 -2.19 11.85 -11.03
N GLY A 202 -1.25 12.49 -11.73
CA GLY A 202 -1.41 13.89 -12.17
C GLY A 202 -2.62 14.10 -13.07
N VAL A 203 -2.93 13.11 -13.93
CA VAL A 203 -4.13 13.16 -14.79
C VAL A 203 -5.41 13.22 -13.97
N VAL A 204 -5.47 12.46 -12.87
CA VAL A 204 -6.72 12.26 -12.10
C VAL A 204 -6.80 13.03 -10.79
N GLU A 205 -5.80 13.86 -10.48
CA GLU A 205 -5.69 14.61 -9.22
C GLU A 205 -6.93 15.46 -8.93
N ASN A 206 -7.47 16.10 -9.97
CA ASN A 206 -8.63 17.00 -9.87
C ASN A 206 -9.98 16.33 -10.14
N TRP A 207 -9.99 15.02 -10.40
CA TRP A 207 -11.23 14.33 -10.75
C TRP A 207 -12.11 14.12 -9.53
N ARG A 208 -13.41 14.34 -9.69
CA ARG A 208 -14.41 14.00 -8.67
C ARG A 208 -14.64 12.49 -8.61
N ASP A 209 -15.16 11.99 -7.50
CA ASP A 209 -15.34 10.54 -7.30
C ASP A 209 -16.40 9.94 -8.25
N ASP A 210 -17.31 10.76 -8.76
CA ASP A 210 -18.36 10.42 -9.74
C ASP A 210 -17.97 10.73 -11.19
N GLU A 211 -16.76 11.25 -11.42
CA GLU A 211 -16.28 11.65 -12.74
C GLU A 211 -15.70 10.49 -13.54
N THR A 212 -16.05 10.45 -14.83
CA THR A 212 -15.50 9.53 -15.82
C THR A 212 -15.28 10.27 -17.13
N HIS A 213 -14.15 10.00 -17.77
CA HIS A 213 -13.82 10.61 -19.06
C HIS A 213 -14.18 9.71 -20.23
N ASN A 214 -14.59 8.45 -19.96
CA ASN A 214 -15.11 7.54 -20.97
C ASN A 214 -16.63 7.33 -20.75
N PRO A 215 -17.50 7.71 -21.71
CA PRO A 215 -18.95 7.65 -21.53
C PRO A 215 -19.49 6.21 -21.40
N ASP A 216 -18.77 5.21 -21.92
CA ASP A 216 -19.17 3.80 -21.84
C ASP A 216 -18.84 3.15 -20.48
N ILE A 217 -18.08 3.85 -19.63
CA ILE A 217 -17.57 3.31 -18.37
C ILE A 217 -17.94 4.28 -17.25
N PRO A 218 -18.93 3.96 -16.40
CA PRO A 218 -19.29 4.84 -15.30
C PRO A 218 -18.22 4.88 -14.22
N ALA A 219 -18.17 5.99 -13.48
CA ALA A 219 -17.46 6.04 -12.22
C ALA A 219 -18.20 5.20 -11.16
N VAL A 220 -17.49 4.27 -10.54
CA VAL A 220 -18.04 3.35 -9.54
C VAL A 220 -17.24 3.47 -8.24
N SER A 221 -17.93 3.89 -7.19
CA SER A 221 -17.42 3.88 -5.82
C SER A 221 -17.69 2.54 -5.16
N HIS A 222 -16.64 1.85 -4.73
CA HIS A 222 -16.71 0.52 -4.15
C HIS A 222 -16.96 0.61 -2.64
N LYS A 223 -18.08 0.07 -2.17
CA LYS A 223 -18.43 0.00 -0.73
C LYS A 223 -18.00 -1.29 -0.05
N ARG A 224 -17.63 -2.32 -0.84
CA ARG A 224 -17.25 -3.64 -0.34
C ARG A 224 -15.76 -3.84 -0.42
N GLY A 225 -15.23 -4.64 0.51
CA GLY A 225 -13.81 -4.93 0.59
C GLY A 225 -12.98 -3.71 0.99
N MET A 226 -13.50 -2.92 1.94
CA MET A 226 -12.83 -1.74 2.49
C MET A 226 -11.94 -2.08 3.69
N THR A 227 -11.54 -3.34 3.84
CA THR A 227 -10.72 -3.78 4.98
C THR A 227 -9.38 -3.05 4.99
N PRO A 228 -8.91 -2.55 6.15
CA PRO A 228 -7.61 -1.89 6.25
C PRO A 228 -6.45 -2.78 5.78
N PHE A 229 -5.40 -2.16 5.27
CA PHE A 229 -4.16 -2.84 4.96
C PHE A 229 -3.29 -2.99 6.19
N VAL A 230 -2.70 -4.18 6.33
CA VAL A 230 -1.68 -4.50 7.33
C VAL A 230 -0.34 -4.66 6.63
N PHE A 231 0.70 -4.03 7.17
CA PHE A 231 2.05 -4.17 6.65
C PHE A 231 2.70 -5.48 7.09
N VAL A 232 3.32 -6.19 6.14
CA VAL A 232 4.15 -7.37 6.37
C VAL A 232 5.54 -7.13 5.77
N PRO A 233 6.61 -7.12 6.59
CA PRO A 233 7.99 -7.05 6.09
C PRO A 233 8.33 -8.24 5.19
N PHE A 234 9.21 -8.06 4.20
CA PHE A 234 9.62 -9.17 3.33
C PHE A 234 10.24 -10.34 4.08
N GLU A 235 10.96 -10.07 5.18
CA GLU A 235 11.56 -11.09 6.05
C GLU A 235 10.51 -12.00 6.74
N GLU A 236 9.27 -11.53 6.89
CA GLU A 236 8.21 -12.21 7.64
C GLU A 236 7.09 -12.76 6.73
N VAL A 237 7.24 -12.60 5.41
CA VAL A 237 6.24 -13.00 4.41
C VAL A 237 5.85 -14.47 4.53
N ASP A 238 6.82 -15.37 4.72
CA ASP A 238 6.56 -16.81 4.79
C ASP A 238 5.84 -17.23 6.08
N GLN A 239 6.15 -16.54 7.18
CA GLN A 239 5.61 -16.82 8.51
C GLN A 239 4.32 -16.05 8.81
N SER A 240 3.91 -15.16 7.91
CA SER A 240 2.73 -14.33 8.12
C SER A 240 1.47 -15.17 8.26
N VAL A 241 0.68 -14.84 9.28
CA VAL A 241 -0.64 -15.44 9.52
C VAL A 241 -1.58 -15.24 8.31
N LEU A 242 -1.34 -14.24 7.46
CA LEU A 242 -2.13 -14.00 6.24
C LEU A 242 -2.03 -15.14 5.21
N ASN A 243 -1.06 -16.06 5.35
CA ASN A 243 -0.96 -17.29 4.56
C ASN A 243 -1.89 -18.42 5.04
N LEU A 244 -2.51 -18.26 6.22
CA LEU A 244 -3.47 -19.22 6.74
C LEU A 244 -4.77 -19.15 5.91
N PRO A 245 -5.37 -20.32 5.61
CA PRO A 245 -6.57 -20.37 4.80
C PRO A 245 -7.79 -19.84 5.58
N PRO A 246 -8.92 -19.57 4.91
CA PRO A 246 -10.14 -19.08 5.53
C PRO A 246 -10.57 -19.85 6.77
N GLU A 247 -10.52 -21.18 6.73
CA GLU A 247 -11.03 -22.06 7.80
C GLU A 247 -10.21 -21.99 9.09
N LYS A 248 -9.00 -21.43 9.04
CA LYS A 248 -8.13 -21.21 10.20
C LYS A 248 -8.12 -19.75 10.67
N MET A 249 -8.78 -18.86 9.93
CA MET A 249 -8.80 -17.43 10.20
C MET A 249 -10.04 -16.82 9.54
N ASP A 250 -11.20 -17.12 10.12
CA ASP A 250 -12.49 -16.66 9.62
C ASP A 250 -12.63 -15.13 9.67
N TYR A 251 -11.95 -14.51 10.65
CA TYR A 251 -11.91 -13.07 10.88
C TYR A 251 -10.47 -12.60 11.12
N PHE A 252 -10.03 -11.58 10.38
CA PHE A 252 -8.72 -10.95 10.58
C PHE A 252 -8.93 -9.56 11.17
N VAL A 253 -8.69 -9.44 12.49
CA VAL A 253 -8.64 -8.15 13.16
C VAL A 253 -7.38 -7.44 12.68
N THR A 254 -7.54 -6.38 11.91
CA THR A 254 -6.39 -5.61 11.44
C THR A 254 -5.64 -4.95 12.61
N GLY A 255 -6.27 -4.80 13.78
CA GLY A 255 -5.74 -4.09 14.93
C GLY A 255 -5.90 -2.59 14.79
#